data_AF-A0A7Y4ESM0-F1
#
_entry.id   AF-A0A7Y4ESM0-F1
#
_cell.length_a   1.000
_cell.length_b   1.000
_cell.length_c   1.000
_cell.angle_alpha   90.00
_cell.angle_beta   90.00
_cell.angle_gamma   90.00
#
_symmetry.space_group_name_H-M   'P 1'
#
loop_
_entity.id
_entity.type
_entity.pdbx_description
1 polymer ?
#
loop_
_entity_poly.entity_id
_entity_poly.type
_entity_poly.pdbx_seq_one_letter_code
_entity_poly.pdbx_strand_id
1 'polypeptide(L)'
;MKQLKLNARATEQIKNDIEHEVWKKKEAISLKTEKLEAFLETIIKLQTAHVEMQTDFVKGKPVHSGNYPDLSILDTVSMRQKLYFPELLEPTTALLESFGSIHPIVFKNDGSHNNSEVVRELRELDRDIIGKYHDLLHACRKVIESALN
;
A
#
# COMPACT_ATOMS: atom_id res chain seq x y z
N MET A 1 -43.35 -1.50 41.64
CA MET A 1 -42.96 -0.33 40.80
C MET A 1 -41.47 0.04 40.87
N LYS A 2 -40.80 0.06 42.04
CA LYS A 2 -39.35 0.38 42.14
C LYS A 2 -38.45 -0.52 41.27
N GLN A 3 -38.72 -1.82 41.26
CA GLN A 3 -37.94 -2.82 40.53
C GLN A 3 -38.09 -2.69 39.00
N LEU A 4 -39.29 -2.35 38.52
CA LEU A 4 -39.55 -2.03 37.11
C LEU A 4 -38.76 -0.80 36.63
N LYS A 5 -38.66 0.25 37.47
CA LYS A 5 -37.86 1.44 37.15
C LYS A 5 -36.35 1.16 37.15
N LEU A 6 -35.87 0.31 38.06
CA LEU A 6 -34.47 -0.13 38.09
C LEU A 6 -34.13 -0.97 36.87
N ASN A 7 -35.00 -1.92 36.49
CA ASN A 7 -34.80 -2.76 35.30
C ASN A 7 -34.84 -1.92 34.02
N ALA A 8 -35.79 -0.99 33.89
CA ALA A 8 -35.85 -0.11 32.71
C ALA A 8 -34.57 0.73 32.56
N ARG A 9 -34.05 1.29 33.66
CA ARG A 9 -32.80 2.05 33.64
C ARG A 9 -31.59 1.18 33.29
N ALA A 10 -31.52 -0.03 33.82
CA ALA A 10 -30.45 -0.98 33.50
C ALA A 10 -30.50 -1.40 32.02
N THR A 11 -31.69 -1.65 31.47
CA THR A 11 -31.86 -1.98 30.04
C THR A 11 -31.44 -0.82 29.14
N GLU A 12 -31.82 0.42 29.48
CA GLU A 12 -31.41 1.60 28.70
C GLU A 12 -29.89 1.80 28.73
N GLN A 13 -29.26 1.56 29.88
CA GLN A 13 -27.81 1.62 30.02
C GLN A 13 -27.12 0.56 29.13
N ILE A 14 -27.58 -0.69 29.19
CA ILE A 14 -27.06 -1.79 28.37
C ILE A 14 -27.22 -1.48 26.88
N LYS A 15 -28.38 -0.94 26.48
CA LYS A 15 -28.63 -0.56 25.09
C LYS A 15 -27.65 0.52 24.62
N ASN A 16 -27.47 1.57 25.42
CA ASN A 16 -26.52 2.64 25.10
C ASN A 16 -25.08 2.12 25.01
N ASP A 17 -24.68 1.22 25.91
CA ASP A 17 -23.34 0.61 25.89
C ASP A 17 -23.14 -0.23 24.62
N ILE A 18 -24.15 -1.03 24.21
CA ILE A 18 -24.12 -1.80 22.97
C ILE A 18 -24.02 -0.86 21.74
N GLU A 19 -24.84 0.19 21.70
CA GLU A 19 -24.83 1.16 20.60
C GLU A 19 -23.47 1.86 20.47
N HIS A 20 -22.86 2.22 21.60
CA HIS A 20 -21.56 2.87 21.64
C HIS A 20 -20.42 1.94 21.17
N GLU A 21 -20.44 0.67 21.57
CA GLU A 21 -19.44 -0.30 21.10
C GLU A 21 -19.60 -0.63 19.61
N VAL A 22 -20.84 -0.73 19.11
CA VAL A 22 -21.11 -0.85 17.67
C VAL A 22 -20.61 0.37 16.91
N TRP A 23 -20.82 1.57 17.44
CA TRP A 23 -20.34 2.81 16.82
C TRP A 23 -18.81 2.86 16.75
N LYS A 24 -18.09 2.56 17.85
CA LYS A 24 -16.62 2.48 17.84
C LYS A 24 -16.10 1.48 16.82
N LYS A 25 -16.73 0.29 16.70
CA LYS A 25 -16.32 -0.71 15.71
C LYS A 25 -16.45 -0.16 14.29
N LYS A 26 -17.55 0.53 13.98
CA LYS A 26 -17.75 1.17 12.67
C LYS A 26 -16.73 2.27 12.39
N GLU A 27 -16.44 3.12 13.36
CA GLU A 27 -15.46 4.20 13.21
C GLU A 27 -14.06 3.65 12.97
N ALA A 28 -13.65 2.63 13.73
CA ALA A 28 -12.36 1.96 13.56
C ALA A 28 -12.22 1.31 12.17
N ILE A 29 -13.28 0.65 11.67
CA ILE A 29 -13.29 0.08 10.32
C ILE A 29 -13.19 1.18 9.27
N SER A 30 -13.96 2.25 9.40
CA SER A 30 -13.95 3.38 8.47
C SER A 30 -12.55 4.01 8.37
N LEU A 31 -11.93 4.28 9.52
CA LEU A 31 -10.57 4.81 9.58
C LEU A 31 -9.57 3.83 8.93
N LYS A 32 -9.67 2.54 9.24
CA LYS A 32 -8.77 1.53 8.68
C LYS A 32 -8.88 1.43 7.16
N THR A 33 -10.09 1.49 6.61
CA THR A 33 -10.31 1.51 5.15
C THR A 33 -9.73 2.77 4.51
N GLU A 34 -10.00 3.95 5.07
CA GLU A 34 -9.46 5.22 4.55
C GLU A 34 -7.92 5.21 4.51
N LYS A 35 -7.28 4.71 5.58
CA LYS A 35 -5.81 4.63 5.61
C LYS A 35 -5.26 3.59 4.64
N LEU A 36 -6.01 2.53 4.36
CA LEU A 36 -5.60 1.48 3.43
C LEU A 36 -5.68 1.97 1.98
N GLU A 37 -6.74 2.70 1.64
CA GLU A 37 -6.87 3.38 0.35
C GLU A 37 -5.72 4.37 0.15
N ALA A 38 -5.46 5.24 1.13
CA ALA A 38 -4.35 6.18 1.07
C ALA A 38 -2.99 5.46 0.93
N PHE A 39 -2.78 4.36 1.64
CA PHE A 39 -1.58 3.53 1.50
C PHE A 39 -1.44 3.01 0.05
N LEU A 40 -2.49 2.42 -0.51
CA LEU A 40 -2.49 1.90 -1.88
C LEU A 40 -2.30 2.99 -2.94
N GLU A 41 -2.89 4.17 -2.76
CA GLU A 41 -2.64 5.32 -3.63
C GLU A 41 -1.14 5.70 -3.68
N THR A 42 -0.43 5.53 -2.55
CA THR A 42 1.01 5.82 -2.48
C THR A 42 1.80 4.79 -3.28
N ILE A 43 1.43 3.52 -3.18
CA ILE A 43 2.02 2.43 -3.98
C ILE A 43 1.79 2.66 -5.48
N ILE A 44 0.57 3.07 -5.87
CA ILE A 44 0.24 3.38 -7.28
C ILE A 44 1.09 4.54 -7.81
N LYS A 45 1.28 5.59 -7.01
CA LYS A 45 2.17 6.71 -7.37
C LYS A 45 3.61 6.26 -7.56
N LEU A 46 4.12 5.39 -6.67
CA LEU A 46 5.45 4.81 -6.81
C LEU A 46 5.58 4.00 -8.11
N GLN A 47 4.60 3.13 -8.39
CA GLN A 47 4.57 2.35 -9.63
C GLN A 47 4.57 3.25 -10.87
N THR A 48 3.80 4.33 -10.85
CA THR A 48 3.75 5.30 -11.96
C THR A 48 5.10 5.97 -12.19
N ALA A 49 5.78 6.38 -11.12
CA ALA A 49 7.12 6.96 -11.20
C ALA A 49 8.14 5.96 -11.79
N HIS A 50 8.06 4.67 -11.44
CA HIS A 50 8.90 3.64 -12.03
C HIS A 50 8.62 3.42 -13.52
N VAL A 51 7.35 3.42 -13.93
CA VAL A 51 6.96 3.30 -15.34
C VAL A 51 7.48 4.49 -16.15
N GLU A 52 7.39 5.70 -15.60
CA GLU A 52 7.93 6.91 -16.24
C GLU A 52 9.46 6.82 -16.39
N MET A 53 10.15 6.45 -15.32
CA MET A 53 11.60 6.24 -15.31
C MET A 53 12.05 5.23 -16.39
N GLN A 54 11.38 4.08 -16.48
CA GLN A 54 11.67 3.08 -17.51
C GLN A 54 11.35 3.57 -18.92
N THR A 55 10.25 4.31 -19.09
CA THR A 55 9.88 4.90 -20.38
C THR A 55 10.93 5.88 -20.88
N ASP A 56 11.43 6.74 -19.99
CA ASP A 56 12.45 7.72 -20.31
C ASP A 56 13.80 7.06 -20.58
N PHE A 57 14.16 6.03 -19.80
CA PHE A 57 15.33 5.19 -20.05
C PHE A 57 15.30 4.57 -21.45
N VAL A 58 14.18 3.93 -21.80
CA VAL A 58 14.00 3.28 -23.10
C VAL A 58 14.14 4.32 -24.22
N LYS A 59 13.51 5.50 -24.09
CA LYS A 59 13.64 6.64 -25.03
C LYS A 59 15.04 7.26 -25.13
N GLY A 60 16.01 6.78 -24.35
CA GLY A 60 17.37 7.31 -24.33
C GLY A 60 17.46 8.70 -23.73
N LYS A 61 16.48 9.08 -22.90
CA LYS A 61 16.59 10.29 -22.10
C LYS A 61 17.51 10.02 -20.90
N PRO A 62 18.20 11.05 -20.39
CA PRO A 62 18.99 10.91 -19.17
C PRO A 62 18.09 10.54 -17.99
N VAL A 63 18.40 9.42 -17.34
CA VAL A 63 17.74 9.02 -16.09
C VAL A 63 18.75 9.15 -14.96
N HIS A 64 18.45 10.01 -14.00
CA HIS A 64 19.29 10.26 -12.83
C HIS A 64 18.47 10.03 -11.57
N SER A 65 19.14 9.58 -10.50
CA SER A 65 18.49 9.29 -9.22
C SER A 65 17.79 10.50 -8.58
N GLY A 66 18.18 11.73 -8.95
CA GLY A 66 17.50 12.95 -8.52
C GLY A 66 16.20 13.25 -9.26
N ASN A 67 15.91 12.55 -10.35
CA ASN A 67 14.73 12.78 -11.19
C ASN A 67 13.57 11.85 -10.84
N TYR A 68 13.86 10.64 -10.31
CA TYR A 68 12.86 9.61 -10.06
C TYR A 68 13.30 8.58 -9.00
N PRO A 69 12.35 8.03 -8.22
CA PRO A 69 11.20 8.72 -7.61
C PRO A 69 11.67 9.67 -6.47
N ASP A 70 10.84 10.63 -6.08
CA ASP A 70 11.08 11.37 -4.83
C ASP A 70 11.09 10.36 -3.68
N LEU A 71 12.26 10.18 -3.04
CA LEU A 71 12.47 9.18 -1.99
C LEU A 71 11.53 9.39 -0.79
N SER A 72 10.95 10.58 -0.63
CA SER A 72 9.92 10.86 0.38
C SER A 72 8.68 9.96 0.24
N ILE A 73 8.44 9.41 -0.96
CA ILE A 73 7.36 8.46 -1.19
C ILE A 73 7.60 7.14 -0.44
N LEU A 74 8.86 6.69 -0.35
CA LEU A 74 9.25 5.48 0.37
C LEU A 74 9.05 5.66 1.87
N ASP A 75 9.40 6.84 2.39
CA ASP A 75 9.15 7.21 3.78
C ASP A 75 7.65 7.21 4.08
N THR A 76 6.83 7.73 3.15
CA THR A 76 5.37 7.74 3.28
C THR A 76 4.79 6.33 3.29
N VAL A 77 5.25 5.44 2.40
CA VAL A 77 4.84 4.02 2.37
C VAL A 77 5.22 3.34 3.69
N SER A 78 6.48 3.48 4.12
CA SER A 78 7.00 2.87 5.35
C SER A 78 6.26 3.36 6.59
N MET A 79 6.00 4.67 6.69
CA MET A 79 5.26 5.27 7.80
C MET A 79 3.82 4.74 7.85
N ARG A 80 3.09 4.76 6.72
CA ARG A 80 1.68 4.32 6.68
C ARG A 80 1.56 2.83 7.00
N GLN A 81 2.46 2.01 6.45
CA GLN A 81 2.54 0.58 6.74
C GLN A 81 2.78 0.34 8.23
N LYS A 82 3.78 0.98 8.84
CA LYS A 82 4.09 0.78 10.27
C LYS A 82 2.98 1.26 11.21
N LEU A 83 2.33 2.39 10.90
CA LEU A 83 1.31 2.98 11.78
C LEU A 83 -0.03 2.25 11.73
N TYR A 84 -0.45 1.81 10.54
CA TYR A 84 -1.83 1.34 10.35
C TYR A 84 -1.91 -0.13 9.94
N PHE A 85 -0.86 -0.68 9.32
CA PHE A 85 -0.86 -2.01 8.71
C PHE A 85 0.46 -2.77 8.93
N PRO A 86 0.87 -3.00 10.19
CA PRO A 86 2.08 -3.77 10.47
C PRO A 86 2.05 -5.17 9.82
N GLU A 87 0.86 -5.75 9.64
CA GLU A 87 0.65 -7.03 8.97
C GLU A 87 1.00 -7.03 7.46
N LEU A 88 1.12 -5.85 6.84
CA LEU A 88 1.53 -5.71 5.43
C LEU A 88 3.04 -5.55 5.24
N LEU A 89 3.85 -5.67 6.30
CA LEU A 89 5.30 -5.44 6.23
C LEU A 89 5.97 -6.30 5.15
N GLU A 90 5.73 -7.60 5.17
CA GLU A 90 6.37 -8.56 4.25
C GLU A 90 5.97 -8.30 2.78
N PRO A 91 4.67 -8.27 2.39
CA PRO A 91 4.30 -8.03 1.00
C PRO A 91 4.71 -6.63 0.50
N THR A 92 4.72 -5.63 1.39
CA THR A 92 5.20 -4.28 1.04
C THR A 92 6.70 -4.29 0.78
N THR A 93 7.49 -4.91 1.65
CA THR A 93 8.95 -4.97 1.53
C THR A 93 9.35 -5.70 0.24
N ALA A 94 8.73 -6.84 -0.04
CA ALA A 94 8.99 -7.59 -1.27
C ALA A 94 8.72 -6.76 -2.53
N LEU A 95 7.62 -6.00 -2.56
CA LEU A 95 7.31 -5.11 -3.68
C LEU A 95 8.34 -3.97 -3.83
N LEU A 96 8.75 -3.36 -2.71
CA LEU A 96 9.75 -2.28 -2.70
C LEU A 96 11.14 -2.77 -3.15
N GLU A 97 11.52 -3.99 -2.80
CA GLU A 97 12.75 -4.62 -3.27
C GLU A 97 12.72 -4.86 -4.79
N SER A 98 11.60 -5.33 -5.34
CA SER A 98 11.43 -5.48 -6.80
C SER A 98 11.53 -4.13 -7.52
N PHE A 99 10.94 -3.06 -6.95
CA PHE A 99 11.11 -1.70 -7.47
C PHE A 99 12.57 -1.22 -7.44
N GLY A 100 13.26 -1.43 -6.31
CA GLY A 100 14.66 -1.08 -6.15
C GLY A 100 15.59 -1.83 -7.11
N SER A 101 15.21 -3.03 -7.55
CA SER A 101 15.97 -3.84 -8.51
C SER A 101 16.01 -3.25 -9.92
N ILE A 102 15.14 -2.28 -10.25
CA ILE A 102 15.19 -1.55 -11.53
C ILE A 102 16.37 -0.55 -11.54
N HIS A 103 16.71 0.04 -10.40
CA HIS A 103 17.68 1.15 -10.32
C HIS A 103 19.07 0.79 -10.89
N PRO A 104 19.68 -0.36 -10.55
CA PRO A 104 20.98 -0.72 -11.11
C PRO A 104 20.96 -0.86 -12.64
N ILE A 105 19.85 -1.30 -13.22
CA ILE A 105 19.71 -1.47 -14.67
C ILE A 105 19.63 -0.10 -15.36
N VAL A 106 18.80 0.79 -14.82
CA VAL A 106 18.54 2.09 -15.44
C VAL A 106 19.69 3.07 -15.24
N PHE A 107 20.40 3.03 -14.09
CA PHE A 107 21.46 3.99 -13.79
C PHE A 107 22.87 3.55 -14.26
N LYS A 108 23.09 2.26 -14.54
CA LYS A 108 24.41 1.77 -14.99
C LYS A 108 24.52 1.61 -16.51
N ASN A 109 23.41 1.68 -17.22
CA ASN A 109 23.37 1.52 -18.67
C ASN A 109 23.03 2.84 -19.36
N ASP A 110 23.58 3.05 -20.54
CA ASP A 110 23.14 4.14 -21.40
C ASP A 110 21.77 3.79 -21.99
N GLY A 111 20.76 4.62 -21.72
CA GLY A 111 19.40 4.42 -22.23
C GLY A 111 19.38 4.36 -23.75
N SER A 112 18.98 3.23 -24.32
CA SER A 112 18.82 3.06 -25.76
C SER A 112 17.95 1.84 -26.06
N HIS A 113 16.93 2.01 -26.93
CA HIS A 113 16.09 0.91 -27.45
C HIS A 113 16.90 -0.20 -28.14
N ASN A 114 18.17 0.06 -28.49
CA ASN A 114 19.02 -0.91 -29.18
C ASN A 114 19.62 -1.96 -28.24
N ASN A 115 19.51 -1.80 -26.92
CA ASN A 115 19.95 -2.80 -25.96
C ASN A 115 18.82 -3.79 -25.62
N SER A 116 18.56 -4.70 -26.57
CA SER A 116 17.48 -5.70 -26.47
C SER A 116 17.56 -6.61 -25.24
N GLU A 117 18.77 -6.81 -24.70
CA GLU A 117 18.99 -7.59 -23.48
C GLU A 117 18.51 -6.83 -22.24
N VAL A 118 18.86 -5.55 -22.12
CA VAL A 118 18.41 -4.69 -21.01
C VAL A 118 16.89 -4.50 -21.03
N VAL A 119 16.29 -4.33 -22.22
CA VAL A 119 14.83 -4.23 -22.35
C VAL A 119 14.14 -5.54 -21.93
N ARG A 120 14.76 -6.70 -22.19
CA ARG A 120 14.23 -7.99 -21.75
C ARG A 120 14.30 -8.14 -20.23
N GLU A 121 15.41 -7.74 -19.62
CA GLU A 121 15.60 -7.78 -18.17
C GLU A 121 14.57 -6.88 -17.45
N LEU A 122 14.34 -5.66 -17.94
CA LEU A 122 13.30 -4.77 -17.41
C LEU A 122 11.90 -5.39 -17.49
N ARG A 123 11.56 -6.06 -18.59
CA ARG A 123 10.27 -6.76 -18.72
C ARG A 123 10.12 -7.95 -17.78
N GLU A 124 11.22 -8.62 -17.45
CA GLU A 124 11.22 -9.71 -16.46
C GLU A 124 10.93 -9.15 -15.06
N LEU A 125 11.56 -8.03 -14.70
CA LEU A 125 11.27 -7.32 -13.45
C LEU A 125 9.85 -6.76 -13.38
N ASP A 126 9.33 -6.20 -14.47
CA ASP A 126 7.94 -5.71 -14.51
C ASP A 126 6.94 -6.82 -14.19
N ARG A 127 7.19 -8.04 -14.68
CA ARG A 127 6.35 -9.20 -14.35
C ARG A 127 6.42 -9.58 -12.87
N ASP A 128 7.61 -9.53 -12.29
CA ASP A 128 7.79 -9.78 -10.85
C ASP A 128 7.07 -8.71 -10.01
N ILE A 129 7.23 -7.42 -10.35
CA ILE A 129 6.55 -6.29 -9.70
C ILE A 129 5.02 -6.46 -9.77
N ILE A 130 4.47 -6.84 -10.92
CA ILE A 130 3.04 -7.12 -11.07
C ILE A 130 2.61 -8.27 -10.15
N GLY A 131 3.41 -9.33 -10.05
CA GLY A 131 3.16 -10.43 -9.13
C GLY A 131 3.10 -9.95 -7.67
N LYS A 132 4.14 -9.25 -7.22
CA LYS A 132 4.23 -8.70 -5.85
C LYS A 132 3.14 -7.70 -5.53
N TYR A 133 2.71 -6.90 -6.51
CA TYR A 133 1.59 -5.99 -6.35
C TYR A 133 0.27 -6.74 -6.12
N HIS A 134 0.03 -7.84 -6.85
CA HIS A 134 -1.14 -8.69 -6.60
C HIS A 134 -1.08 -9.37 -5.22
N ASP A 135 0.09 -9.83 -4.78
CA ASP A 135 0.29 -10.39 -3.44
C ASP A 135 -0.07 -9.34 -2.36
N LEU A 136 0.38 -8.09 -2.55
CA LEU A 136 0.03 -6.98 -1.67
C LEU A 136 -1.48 -6.71 -1.66
N LEU A 137 -2.14 -6.65 -2.83
CA LEU A 137 -3.59 -6.46 -2.91
C LEU A 137 -4.36 -7.59 -2.21
N HIS A 138 -3.88 -8.83 -2.35
CA HIS A 138 -4.47 -9.97 -1.64
C HIS A 138 -4.34 -9.81 -0.12
N ALA A 139 -3.17 -9.39 0.37
CA ALA A 139 -2.95 -9.12 1.78
C ALA A 139 -3.83 -7.97 2.29
N CYS A 140 -3.94 -6.85 1.55
CA CYS A 140 -4.84 -5.74 1.86
C CYS A 140 -6.30 -6.19 1.98
N ARG A 141 -6.76 -7.07 1.08
CA ARG A 141 -8.11 -7.66 1.18
C ARG A 141 -8.29 -8.45 2.48
N LYS A 142 -7.30 -9.24 2.89
CA LYS A 142 -7.34 -10.02 4.14
C LYS A 142 -7.41 -9.13 5.38
N VAL A 143 -6.76 -7.97 5.34
CA VAL A 143 -6.85 -6.94 6.39
C VAL A 143 -8.29 -6.45 6.57
N ILE A 144 -8.99 -6.14 5.46
CA ILE A 144 -10.38 -5.69 5.50
C ILE A 144 -11.30 -6.82 5.97
N GLU A 145 -11.15 -8.02 5.42
CA GLU A 145 -11.94 -9.20 5.83
C GLU A 145 -11.82 -9.45 7.34
N SER A 146 -10.63 -9.31 7.90
CA SER A 146 -10.38 -9.47 9.34
C SER A 146 -10.99 -8.35 10.18
N ALA A 147 -11.11 -7.14 9.65
CA ALA A 147 -11.71 -6.01 10.36
C ALA A 147 -13.25 -6.06 10.37
N LEU A 148 -13.85 -6.73 9.38
CA LEU A 148 -15.31 -6.86 9.25
C LEU A 148 -15.88 -8.01 10.12
N ASN A 149 -15.09 -9.05 10.37
CA ASN A 149 -15.46 -10.18 11.23
C ASN A 149 -15.40 -9.83 12.73
#